data_AF-A0A2H0KFW3-F1
#
_entry.id   AF-A0A2H0KFW3-F1
#
_cell.length_a   1.000
_cell.length_b   1.000
_cell.length_c   1.000
_cell.angle_alpha   90.00
_cell.angle_beta   90.00
_cell.angle_gamma   90.00
#
_symmetry.space_group_name_H-M   'P 1'
#
loop_
_entity.id
_entity.type
_entity.pdbx_description
1 polymer ?
#
loop_
_entity_poly.entity_id
_entity_poly.type
_entity_poly.pdbx_seq_one_letter_code
_entity_poly.pdbx_strand_id
1 'polypeptide(L)'
;MKYFKNTNDKMGFTLLLAVLITSIILGISVGISVFVIRELLISSTGRESQKAFFAADSGVECALYWDFKQNAFATSSTRVISCAGSSPTVGGASGISEFDLTFTNGACTHVKVDKTVPSSTTIDSAGHNTCNLSDPNRVERTLRVSY
;
A
#
# COMPACT_ATOMS: atom_id res chain seq x y z
N MET A 1 36.63 -75.71 -31.51
CA MET A 1 37.04 -74.39 -31.02
C MET A 1 35.86 -73.79 -30.28
N LYS A 2 35.92 -73.68 -28.94
CA LYS A 2 34.79 -73.24 -28.08
C LYS A 2 34.77 -71.71 -28.01
N TYR A 3 33.64 -71.10 -28.38
CA TYR A 3 33.40 -69.66 -28.22
C TYR A 3 32.93 -69.37 -26.78
N PHE A 4 33.70 -68.57 -26.04
CA PHE A 4 33.29 -68.03 -24.74
C PHE A 4 32.31 -66.88 -24.95
N LYS A 5 31.05 -67.07 -24.53
CA LYS A 5 30.03 -66.03 -24.46
C LYS A 5 30.19 -65.27 -23.15
N ASN A 6 30.58 -64.01 -23.22
CA ASN A 6 30.76 -63.12 -22.07
C ASN A 6 29.43 -62.40 -21.76
N THR A 7 28.72 -62.82 -20.73
CA THR A 7 27.50 -62.16 -20.23
C THR A 7 27.88 -61.16 -19.14
N ASN A 8 28.07 -59.90 -19.51
CA ASN A 8 28.14 -58.79 -18.57
C ASN A 8 26.74 -58.19 -18.36
N ASP A 9 25.93 -58.82 -17.52
CA ASP A 9 24.69 -58.21 -17.02
C ASP A 9 25.05 -57.17 -15.96
N LYS A 10 25.40 -55.96 -16.40
CA LYS A 10 25.69 -54.83 -15.50
C LYS A 10 24.56 -53.80 -15.54
N MET A 11 23.67 -53.93 -14.56
CA MET A 11 22.85 -52.91 -13.89
C MET A 11 22.41 -51.69 -14.72
N GLY A 12 21.20 -51.75 -15.28
CA GLY A 12 20.52 -50.66 -16.01
C GLY A 12 19.62 -49.74 -15.16
N PHE A 13 19.91 -49.53 -13.87
CA PHE A 13 19.05 -48.73 -12.97
C PHE A 13 19.45 -47.25 -12.84
N THR A 14 20.66 -46.88 -13.25
CA THR A 14 21.22 -45.52 -13.05
C THR A 14 20.40 -44.42 -13.73
N LEU A 15 19.85 -44.68 -14.92
CA LEU A 15 19.01 -43.71 -15.64
C LEU A 15 17.67 -43.47 -14.91
N LEU A 16 17.04 -44.53 -14.38
CA LEU A 16 15.81 -44.41 -13.59
C LEU A 16 16.05 -43.65 -12.29
N LEU A 17 17.17 -43.92 -11.61
CA LEU A 17 17.57 -43.18 -10.41
C LEU A 17 17.82 -41.70 -10.71
N ALA A 18 18.51 -41.38 -11.81
CA ALA A 18 18.76 -40.01 -12.23
C ALA A 18 17.44 -39.26 -12.50
N VAL A 19 16.51 -39.86 -13.24
CA VAL A 19 15.20 -39.27 -13.53
C VAL A 19 14.40 -39.03 -12.24
N LEU A 20 14.43 -39.98 -11.30
CA LEU A 20 13.76 -39.85 -10.00
C LEU A 20 14.34 -38.70 -9.15
N ILE A 21 15.66 -38.54 -9.13
CA ILE A 21 16.29 -37.43 -8.40
C ILE A 21 15.96 -36.09 -9.08
N THR A 22 16.01 -36.02 -10.41
CA THR A 22 15.69 -34.78 -11.14
C THR A 22 14.23 -34.36 -10.96
N SER A 23 13.28 -35.30 -10.88
CA SER A 23 11.87 -34.96 -10.66
C SER A 23 11.63 -34.39 -9.26
N ILE A 24 12.30 -34.92 -8.24
CA ILE A 24 12.24 -34.40 -6.87
C ILE A 24 12.81 -32.97 -6.81
N ILE A 25 14.01 -32.76 -7.38
CA ILE A 25 14.67 -31.45 -7.40
C ILE A 25 13.81 -30.42 -8.15
N LEU A 26 13.22 -30.82 -9.28
CA LEU A 26 12.34 -29.95 -10.06
C LEU A 26 11.07 -29.59 -9.28
N GLY A 27 10.48 -30.56 -8.56
CA GLY A 27 9.32 -30.32 -7.69
C GLY A 27 9.60 -29.27 -6.61
N ILE A 28 10.76 -29.37 -5.95
CA ILE A 28 11.20 -28.40 -4.92
C ILE A 28 11.41 -27.02 -5.55
N SER A 29 12.08 -26.95 -6.71
CA SER A 29 12.43 -25.70 -7.39
C SER A 29 11.19 -24.93 -7.84
N VAL A 30 10.20 -25.64 -8.40
CA VAL A 30 8.92 -25.04 -8.79
C VAL A 30 8.15 -24.56 -7.54
N GLY A 31 8.15 -25.35 -6.47
CA GLY A 31 7.53 -24.97 -5.20
C GLY A 31 8.07 -23.64 -4.66
N ILE A 32 9.40 -23.50 -4.58
CA ILE A 32 10.06 -22.26 -4.12
C ILE A 32 9.72 -21.08 -5.03
N SER A 33 9.71 -21.28 -6.35
CA SER A 33 9.42 -20.22 -7.32
C SER A 33 8.01 -19.61 -7.12
N VAL A 34 7.02 -20.46 -6.81
CA VAL A 34 5.65 -20.00 -6.53
C VAL A 34 5.57 -19.20 -5.22
N PHE A 35 6.33 -19.59 -4.19
CA PHE A 35 6.39 -18.83 -2.94
C PHE A 35 6.98 -17.45 -3.16
N VAL A 36 8.11 -17.35 -3.87
CA VAL A 36 8.78 -16.07 -4.16
C VAL A 36 7.87 -15.12 -4.92
N ILE A 37 7.13 -15.60 -5.94
CA ILE A 37 6.20 -14.74 -6.70
C ILE A 37 5.12 -14.16 -5.79
N ARG A 38 4.56 -14.96 -4.89
CA ARG A 38 3.54 -14.50 -3.94
C ARG A 38 4.10 -13.48 -2.95
N GLU A 39 5.30 -13.72 -2.44
CA GLU A 39 5.97 -12.79 -1.52
C GLU A 39 6.24 -11.46 -2.20
N LEU A 40 6.75 -11.45 -3.43
CA LEU A 40 6.98 -10.23 -4.21
C LEU A 40 5.68 -9.44 -4.43
N LEU A 41 4.56 -10.11 -4.71
CA LEU A 41 3.27 -9.46 -4.83
C LEU A 41 2.84 -8.80 -3.51
N ILE A 42 3.00 -9.47 -2.36
CA ILE A 42 2.70 -8.90 -1.04
C ILE A 42 3.66 -7.73 -0.71
N SER A 43 4.94 -7.83 -1.06
CA SER A 43 5.89 -6.74 -0.88
C SER A 43 5.52 -5.51 -1.71
N SER A 44 5.05 -5.71 -2.95
CA SER A 44 4.57 -4.63 -3.81
C SER A 44 3.38 -3.89 -3.20
N THR A 45 2.37 -4.61 -2.72
CA THR A 45 1.19 -3.98 -2.08
C THR A 45 1.55 -3.32 -0.75
N GLY A 46 2.51 -3.88 -0.01
CA GLY A 46 3.08 -3.28 1.19
C GLY A 46 3.74 -1.92 0.92
N ARG A 47 4.52 -1.81 -0.16
CA ARG A 47 5.13 -0.55 -0.58
C ARG A 47 4.09 0.50 -0.99
N GLU A 48 3.09 0.12 -1.78
CA GLU A 48 2.01 1.05 -2.17
C GLU A 48 1.18 1.49 -0.95
N SER A 49 0.99 0.59 0.01
CA SER A 49 0.37 0.92 1.30
C SER A 49 1.14 1.96 2.10
N GLN A 50 2.47 1.94 2.07
CA GLN A 50 3.29 2.96 2.75
C GLN A 50 3.10 4.34 2.12
N LYS A 51 2.98 4.44 0.80
CA LYS A 51 2.68 5.72 0.12
C LYS A 51 1.31 6.26 0.53
N ALA A 52 0.29 5.41 0.52
CA ALA A 52 -1.06 5.76 0.93
C ALA A 52 -1.09 6.22 2.40
N PHE A 53 -0.41 5.48 3.29
CA PHE A 53 -0.32 5.83 4.70
C PHE A 53 0.43 7.15 4.94
N PHE A 54 1.55 7.36 4.25
CA PHE A 54 2.29 8.63 4.30
C PHE A 54 1.43 9.82 3.89
N ALA A 55 0.62 9.67 2.84
CA ALA A 55 -0.29 10.71 2.39
C ALA A 55 -1.38 11.00 3.43
N ALA A 56 -1.98 9.96 4.02
CA ALA A 56 -2.97 10.09 5.08
C ALA A 56 -2.39 10.79 6.33
N ASP A 57 -1.21 10.38 6.78
CA ASP A 57 -0.54 10.95 7.94
C ASP A 57 -0.22 12.43 7.72
N SER A 58 0.32 12.77 6.56
CA SER A 58 0.60 14.16 6.18
C SER A 58 -0.67 15.02 6.12
N GLY A 59 -1.80 14.46 5.68
CA GLY A 59 -3.09 15.16 5.65
C GLY A 59 -3.67 15.41 7.03
N VAL A 60 -3.63 14.41 7.91
CA VAL A 60 -4.00 14.57 9.33
C VAL A 60 -3.15 15.64 9.99
N GLU A 61 -1.82 15.56 9.89
CA GLU A 61 -0.91 16.50 10.53
C GLU A 61 -1.12 17.93 10.03
N CYS A 62 -1.39 18.12 8.73
CA CYS A 62 -1.78 19.42 8.18
C CYS A 62 -3.06 19.96 8.86
N ALA A 63 -4.13 19.17 8.88
CA ALA A 63 -5.40 19.60 9.48
C ALA A 63 -5.24 19.87 10.98
N LEU A 64 -4.57 18.97 11.70
CA LEU A 64 -4.33 19.07 13.14
C LEU A 64 -3.53 20.33 13.48
N TYR A 65 -2.47 20.62 12.72
CA TYR A 65 -1.65 21.82 12.90
C TYR A 65 -2.48 23.09 12.76
N TRP A 66 -3.23 23.21 11.66
CA TRP A 66 -4.03 24.40 11.39
C TRP A 66 -5.23 24.55 12.32
N ASP A 67 -5.75 23.43 12.84
CA ASP A 67 -6.80 23.47 13.84
C ASP A 67 -6.29 23.96 15.20
N PHE A 68 -5.22 23.37 15.72
CA PHE A 68 -4.71 23.75 17.04
C PHE A 68 -4.00 25.10 17.06
N LYS A 69 -3.29 25.48 15.99
CA LYS A 69 -2.52 26.74 15.98
C LYS A 69 -3.36 27.95 15.63
N GLN A 70 -4.30 27.81 14.69
CA GLN A 70 -5.01 28.97 14.12
C GLN A 70 -6.54 28.82 14.16
N ASN A 71 -7.07 27.70 14.67
CA ASN A 71 -8.49 27.39 14.65
C ASN A 71 -9.10 27.63 13.25
N ALA A 72 -8.37 27.18 12.22
CA ALA A 72 -8.69 27.51 10.84
C ALA A 72 -9.99 26.87 10.34
N PHE A 73 -10.43 25.81 11.02
CA PHE A 73 -11.66 25.09 10.72
C PHE A 73 -12.86 25.59 11.55
N ALA A 74 -12.78 26.79 12.14
CA ALA A 74 -13.88 27.38 12.87
C ALA A 74 -15.16 27.52 12.02
N THR A 75 -16.33 27.28 12.62
CA THR A 75 -17.62 27.37 11.93
C THR A 75 -18.05 28.81 11.63
N SER A 76 -17.38 29.81 12.23
CA SER A 76 -17.71 31.22 12.10
C SER A 76 -16.97 31.95 10.98
N SER A 77 -15.86 31.40 10.47
CA SER A 77 -15.01 32.08 9.49
C SER A 77 -14.37 31.09 8.53
N THR A 78 -14.23 31.49 7.27
CA THR A 78 -13.39 30.78 6.31
C THR A 78 -11.94 31.26 6.40
N ARG A 79 -10.99 30.34 6.18
CA ARG A 79 -9.55 30.63 6.11
C ARG A 79 -8.90 29.87 4.97
N VAL A 80 -7.81 30.42 4.45
CA VAL A 80 -6.94 29.70 3.50
C VAL A 80 -5.79 29.11 4.30
N ILE A 81 -5.66 27.78 4.26
CA ILE A 81 -4.53 27.07 4.88
C ILE A 81 -3.51 26.71 3.82
N SER A 82 -2.25 26.49 4.20
CA SER A 82 -1.21 26.05 3.26
C SER A 82 -0.66 24.71 3.69
N CYS A 83 -0.78 23.70 2.83
CA CYS A 83 -0.30 22.35 3.07
C CYS A 83 0.20 21.71 1.76
N ALA A 84 1.39 21.10 1.81
CA ALA A 84 2.01 20.44 0.66
C ALA A 84 2.08 21.31 -0.63
N GLY A 85 2.16 22.65 -0.49
CA GLY A 85 2.16 23.59 -1.62
C GLY A 85 0.76 23.93 -2.18
N SER A 86 -0.29 23.27 -1.69
CA SER A 86 -1.69 23.61 -1.96
C SER A 86 -2.22 24.62 -0.95
N SER A 87 -3.18 25.44 -1.36
CA SER A 87 -3.80 26.45 -0.50
C SER A 87 -5.34 26.36 -0.48
N PRO A 88 -5.92 25.29 0.10
CA PRO A 88 -7.37 25.13 0.14
C PRO A 88 -8.04 26.13 1.09
N THR A 89 -9.28 26.48 0.78
CA THR A 89 -10.14 27.27 1.67
C THR A 89 -10.92 26.32 2.57
N VAL A 90 -10.86 26.54 3.88
CA VAL A 90 -11.44 25.68 4.91
C VAL A 90 -12.23 26.52 5.94
N GLY A 91 -12.96 25.85 6.82
CA GLY A 91 -13.84 26.48 7.80
C GLY A 91 -15.15 26.98 7.21
N GLY A 92 -15.89 27.75 8.00
CA GLY A 92 -17.19 28.31 7.61
C GLY A 92 -18.40 27.54 8.16
N ALA A 93 -19.58 28.07 7.86
CA ALA A 93 -20.83 27.75 8.58
C ALA A 93 -21.31 26.30 8.48
N SER A 94 -20.80 25.50 7.52
CA SER A 94 -21.16 24.09 7.39
C SER A 94 -20.66 23.22 8.55
N GLY A 95 -19.59 23.65 9.24
CA GLY A 95 -18.87 22.81 10.20
C GLY A 95 -18.17 21.61 9.57
N ILE A 96 -18.17 21.47 8.24
CA ILE A 96 -17.46 20.43 7.50
C ILE A 96 -16.54 21.11 6.51
N SER A 97 -15.26 20.75 6.53
CA SER A 97 -14.25 21.21 5.58
C SER A 97 -13.60 20.03 4.89
N GLU A 98 -13.56 20.05 3.57
CA GLU A 98 -12.98 18.99 2.76
C GLU A 98 -11.94 19.60 1.82
N PHE A 99 -10.79 18.94 1.70
CA PHE A 99 -9.74 19.36 0.80
C PHE A 99 -8.84 18.20 0.39
N ASP A 100 -8.26 18.30 -0.80
CA ASP A 100 -7.33 17.33 -1.34
C ASP A 100 -5.90 17.88 -1.33
N LEU A 101 -4.95 17.02 -0.99
CA LEU A 101 -3.52 17.28 -1.11
C LEU A 101 -2.89 16.27 -2.07
N THR A 102 -2.03 16.75 -2.96
CA THR A 102 -1.25 15.93 -3.88
C THR A 102 0.23 16.07 -3.58
N PHE A 103 0.93 14.96 -3.49
CA PHE A 103 2.35 14.92 -3.16
C PHE A 103 3.20 14.67 -4.41
N THR A 104 4.47 15.07 -4.36
CA THR A 104 5.42 14.92 -5.48
C THR A 104 5.72 13.46 -5.84
N ASN A 105 5.47 12.52 -4.93
CA ASN A 105 5.63 11.08 -5.15
C ASN A 105 4.43 10.43 -5.86
N GLY A 106 3.43 11.21 -6.28
CA GLY A 106 2.22 10.74 -6.96
C GLY A 106 1.09 10.27 -6.04
N ALA A 107 1.33 10.22 -4.72
CA ALA A 107 0.31 9.94 -3.73
C ALA A 107 -0.57 11.18 -3.50
N CYS A 108 -1.76 10.97 -2.95
CA CYS A 108 -2.65 12.05 -2.52
C CYS A 108 -3.45 11.65 -1.31
N THR A 109 -4.05 12.64 -0.69
CA THR A 109 -5.01 12.41 0.38
C THR A 109 -6.19 13.34 0.24
N HIS A 110 -7.36 12.80 0.56
CA HIS A 110 -8.57 13.57 0.82
C HIS A 110 -8.71 13.71 2.33
N VAL A 111 -8.72 14.95 2.80
CA VAL A 111 -8.93 15.29 4.20
C VAL A 111 -10.36 15.81 4.38
N LYS A 112 -11.01 15.36 5.45
CA LYS A 112 -12.31 15.83 5.91
C LYS A 112 -12.19 16.19 7.39
N VAL A 113 -12.50 17.43 7.71
CA VAL A 113 -12.58 17.94 9.08
C VAL A 113 -14.05 18.21 9.39
N ASP A 114 -14.57 17.53 10.41
CA ASP A 114 -15.94 17.63 10.89
C ASP A 114 -15.95 18.24 12.31
N LYS A 115 -16.59 19.40 12.41
CA LYS A 115 -16.85 20.19 13.62
C LYS A 115 -18.35 20.49 13.79
N THR A 116 -19.21 19.65 13.21
CA THR A 116 -20.66 19.80 13.36
C THR A 116 -21.11 19.69 14.83
N VAL A 117 -20.33 18.97 15.65
CA VAL A 117 -20.54 18.88 17.09
C VAL A 117 -19.67 19.93 17.81
N PRO A 118 -20.23 20.85 18.63
CA PRO A 118 -19.49 21.99 19.20
C PRO A 118 -18.28 21.63 20.08
N SER A 119 -18.26 20.42 20.64
CA SER A 119 -17.23 19.93 21.56
C SER A 119 -16.48 18.72 21.00
N SER A 120 -16.61 18.42 19.72
CA SER A 120 -15.87 17.34 19.08
C SER A 120 -15.39 17.74 17.70
N THR A 121 -14.11 17.53 17.44
CA THR A 121 -13.52 17.66 16.12
C THR A 121 -13.09 16.27 15.66
N THR A 122 -13.60 15.85 14.50
CA THR A 122 -13.16 14.62 13.84
C THR A 122 -12.42 14.98 12.56
N ILE A 123 -11.20 14.49 12.43
CA ILE A 123 -10.36 14.65 11.25
C ILE A 123 -10.20 13.26 10.64
N ASP A 124 -10.66 13.13 9.40
CA ASP A 124 -10.47 11.97 8.55
C ASP A 124 -9.52 12.31 7.43
N SER A 125 -8.43 11.56 7.29
CA SER A 125 -7.54 11.67 6.14
C SER A 125 -7.46 10.34 5.43
N ALA A 126 -8.08 10.25 4.26
CA ALA A 126 -8.00 9.09 3.37
C ALA A 126 -6.83 9.30 2.41
N GLY A 127 -5.75 8.56 2.58
CA GLY A 127 -4.56 8.61 1.74
C GLY A 127 -4.53 7.50 0.70
N HIS A 128 -3.99 7.80 -0.48
CA HIS A 128 -3.95 6.93 -1.64
C HIS A 128 -2.57 6.91 -2.26
N ASN A 129 -2.14 5.75 -2.75
CA ASN A 129 -0.84 5.60 -3.42
C ASN A 129 -0.78 6.30 -4.78
N THR A 130 -1.93 6.52 -5.42
CA THR A 130 -2.10 7.22 -6.69
C THR A 130 -3.40 8.01 -6.70
N CYS A 131 -3.40 9.14 -7.41
CA CYS A 131 -4.57 9.99 -7.60
C CYS A 131 -5.43 9.58 -8.80
N ASN A 132 -4.96 8.60 -9.58
CA ASN A 132 -5.75 8.05 -10.67
C ASN A 132 -6.82 7.11 -10.12
N LEU A 133 -8.08 7.52 -10.20
CA LEU A 133 -9.23 6.72 -9.75
C LEU A 133 -9.47 5.45 -10.59
N SER A 134 -8.90 5.37 -11.79
CA SER A 134 -9.04 4.21 -12.67
C SER A 134 -7.95 3.16 -12.48
N ASP A 135 -6.98 3.37 -11.59
CA ASP A 135 -5.91 2.41 -11.33
C ASP A 135 -6.44 1.22 -10.48
N PRO A 136 -6.42 -0.02 -11.01
CA PRO A 136 -6.88 -1.19 -10.25
C PRO A 136 -5.95 -1.54 -9.08
N ASN A 137 -4.70 -1.04 -9.07
CA ASN A 137 -3.74 -1.20 -7.98
C ASN A 137 -3.77 -0.03 -7.00
N ARG A 138 -4.86 0.75 -7.00
CA ARG A 138 -5.05 1.84 -6.05
C ARG A 138 -5.30 1.30 -4.65
N VAL A 139 -4.40 1.66 -3.74
CA VAL A 139 -4.45 1.32 -2.31
C VAL A 139 -4.89 2.55 -1.53
N GLU A 140 -5.79 2.34 -0.57
CA GLU A 140 -6.25 3.36 0.37
C GLU A 140 -5.82 3.01 1.79
N ARG A 141 -5.42 4.03 2.56
CA ARG A 141 -5.20 3.97 4.01
C ARG A 141 -5.81 5.20 4.64
N THR A 142 -6.65 5.03 5.65
CA THR A 142 -7.38 6.14 6.28
C THR A 142 -6.99 6.27 7.74
N LEU A 143 -6.69 7.49 8.16
CA LEU A 143 -6.44 7.85 9.55
C LEU A 143 -7.57 8.74 10.05
N ARG A 144 -8.12 8.38 11.22
CA ARG A 144 -9.15 9.15 11.92
C ARG A 144 -8.61 9.60 13.26
N VAL A 145 -8.68 10.90 13.52
CA VAL A 145 -8.37 11.52 14.81
C VAL A 145 -9.62 12.23 15.31
N SER A 146 -9.98 12.00 16.56
CA SER A 146 -11.12 12.65 17.20
C SER A 146 -10.72 13.16 18.57
N TYR A 147 -11.04 14.41 18.89
CA TYR A 147 -10.83 15.04 20.19
C TYR A 147 -11.95 16.03 20.53
#